data_AF-A0A7K2QDC8-F1
#
_entry.id   AF-A0A7K2QDC8-F1
#
_cell.length_a   1.000
_cell.length_b   1.000
_cell.length_c   1.000
_cell.angle_alpha   90.00
_cell.angle_beta   90.00
_cell.angle_gamma   90.00
#
_symmetry.space_group_name_H-M   'P 1'
#
loop_
_entity.id
_entity.type
_entity.pdbx_description
1 polymer ?
#
loop_
_entity_poly.entity_id
_entity_poly.type
_entity_poly.pdbx_seq_one_letter_code
_entity_poly.pdbx_strand_id
1 'polypeptide(L)' 'AGAALHADGYRGHAKLVVDADRHVVLGCTLTGPLATELIHTATVAIVGEVPLDRLWHAVPAFPTVGEIWLRLLEAYGL' A
#
# COMPACT_ATOMS: atom_id res chain seq x y z
N ALA A 1 -12.21 -3.62 -0.54
CA ALA A 1 -13.23 -2.99 0.32
C ALA A 1 -12.68 -1.62 0.75
N GLY A 2 -13.52 -0.76 1.35
CA GLY A 2 -13.22 0.67 1.55
C GLY A 2 -13.34 1.52 0.29
N ALA A 3 -12.51 1.23 -0.72
CA ALA A 3 -12.48 1.91 -2.02
C ALA A 3 -13.84 1.97 -2.75
N ALA A 4 -14.68 0.95 -2.58
CA ALA A 4 -16.01 0.87 -3.19
C ALA A 4 -17.02 1.89 -2.61
N LEU A 5 -16.75 2.50 -1.44
CA LEU A 5 -17.57 3.58 -0.89
C LEU A 5 -17.23 4.95 -1.50
N HIS A 6 -16.10 5.06 -2.21
CA HIS A 6 -15.63 6.33 -2.78
C HIS A 6 -16.08 6.55 -4.23
N ALA A 7 -16.32 5.48 -5.00
CA ALA A 7 -16.82 5.57 -6.36
C ALA A 7 -17.42 4.24 -6.84
N ASP A 8 -18.52 4.33 -7.60
CA ASP A 8 -19.02 3.19 -8.37
C ASP A 8 -17.97 2.75 -9.39
N GLY A 9 -17.70 1.44 -9.43
CA GLY A 9 -16.72 0.87 -10.37
C GLY A 9 -15.27 1.28 -10.12
N TYR A 10 -14.89 1.57 -8.87
CA TYR A 10 -13.52 1.93 -8.48
C TYR A 10 -12.48 0.98 -9.11
N ARG A 11 -11.62 1.53 -9.97
CA ARG A 11 -10.52 0.82 -10.65
C ARG A 11 -9.21 1.57 -10.44
N GLY A 12 -8.16 0.80 -10.19
CA GLY A 12 -6.82 1.32 -10.01
C GLY A 12 -5.80 0.19 -10.01
N HIS A 13 -4.52 0.56 -10.10
CA HIS A 13 -3.40 -0.37 -9.97
C HIS A 13 -2.42 0.16 -8.95
N ALA A 14 -1.85 -0.76 -8.18
CA ALA A 14 -0.77 -0.50 -7.25
C ALA A 14 0.35 -1.51 -7.48
N LYS A 15 1.60 -1.07 -7.39
CA LYS A 15 2.79 -1.91 -7.50
C LYS A 15 3.85 -1.44 -6.52
N LEU A 16 4.40 -2.37 -5.75
CA LEU A 16 5.57 -2.14 -4.91
C LEU A 16 6.82 -2.68 -5.60
N VAL A 17 7.95 -2.00 -5.37
CA VAL A 17 9.29 -2.50 -5.64
C VAL A 17 9.93 -2.74 -4.28
N VAL A 18 10.37 -3.97 -4.03
CA VAL A 18 10.89 -4.40 -2.73
C VAL A 18 12.34 -4.85 -2.89
N ASP A 19 13.16 -4.48 -1.92
CA ASP A 19 14.48 -5.07 -1.72
C ASP A 19 14.31 -6.41 -1.01
N ALA A 20 14.59 -7.51 -1.72
CA ALA A 20 14.38 -8.86 -1.20
C ALA A 20 15.42 -9.27 -0.15
N ASP A 21 16.57 -8.61 -0.07
CA ASP A 21 17.60 -8.93 0.93
C ASP A 21 17.32 -8.18 2.23
N ARG A 22 16.94 -6.90 2.13
CA ARG A 22 16.63 -6.04 3.29
C ARG A 22 15.18 -6.09 3.75
N HIS A 23 14.29 -6.66 2.94
CA HIS A 23 12.84 -6.70 3.19
C HIS A 23 12.26 -5.30 3.43
N VAL A 24 12.57 -4.34 2.56
CA VAL A 24 12.04 -2.96 2.63
C VAL A 24 11.47 -2.52 1.28
N VAL A 25 10.52 -1.59 1.29
CA VAL A 25 9.96 -1.01 0.06
C VAL A 25 10.94 0.03 -0.50
N LEU A 26 11.38 -0.15 -1.75
CA LEU A 26 12.22 0.81 -2.48
C LEU A 26 11.40 1.79 -3.33
N GLY A 27 10.20 1.41 -3.71
CA GLY A 27 9.37 2.22 -4.60
C GLY A 27 7.91 1.78 -4.63
N CYS A 28 7.03 2.69 -5.02
CA CYS A 28 5.60 2.44 -5.16
C CYS A 28 5.06 3.18 -6.39
N THR A 29 4.21 2.52 -7.16
CA THR A 29 3.43 3.14 -8.24
C THR A 29 1.95 2.93 -7.95
N LEU A 30 1.18 4.02 -7.99
CA LEU A 30 -0.25 4.05 -7.69
C LEU A 30 -0.97 4.76 -8.83
N THR A 31 -2.03 4.14 -9.35
CA THR A 31 -2.90 4.72 -10.37
C THR A 31 -4.35 4.47 -10.03
N GLY A 32 -5.21 5.45 -10.28
CA GLY A 32 -6.63 5.39 -9.94
C GLY A 32 -7.04 6.48 -8.94
N PRO A 33 -8.32 6.51 -8.55
CA PRO A 33 -8.83 7.50 -7.60
C PRO A 33 -8.04 7.46 -6.29
N LEU A 34 -7.89 8.61 -5.63
CA LEU A 34 -7.25 8.73 -4.31
C LEU A 34 -5.81 8.20 -4.22
N ALA A 35 -5.12 8.04 -5.35
CA ALA A 35 -3.68 7.74 -5.36
C ALA A 35 -2.85 8.80 -4.62
N THR A 36 -3.31 10.06 -4.63
CA THR A 36 -2.74 11.18 -3.88
C THR A 36 -2.84 11.01 -2.36
N GLU A 37 -3.86 10.30 -1.87
CA GLU A 37 -4.01 10.01 -0.43
C GLU A 37 -3.08 8.86 -0.01
N LEU A 38 -2.87 7.90 -0.91
CA LEU A 38 -2.02 6.74 -0.68
C LEU A 38 -0.53 7.05 -0.81
N ILE A 39 -0.14 8.01 -1.67
CA ILE A 39 1.27 8.29 -1.97
C ILE A 39 2.05 8.68 -0.72
N HIS A 40 1.44 9.40 0.23
CA HIS A 40 2.11 9.79 1.46
C HIS A 40 2.50 8.57 2.30
N THR A 41 1.58 7.61 2.48
CA THR A 41 1.87 6.37 3.22
C THR A 41 3.00 5.57 2.58
N ALA A 42 3.08 5.57 1.24
CA ALA A 42 4.17 4.94 0.51
C ALA A 42 5.50 5.65 0.72
N THR A 43 5.52 6.99 0.68
CA THR A 43 6.71 7.78 0.96
C THR A 43 7.21 7.52 2.38
N VAL A 44 6.32 7.45 3.38
CA VAL A 44 6.69 7.15 4.77
C VAL A 44 7.33 5.76 4.88
N ALA A 45 6.74 4.74 4.27
CA ALA A 45 7.30 3.38 4.29
C ALA A 45 8.68 3.30 3.62
N ILE A 46 8.86 3.99 2.49
CA ILE A 46 10.11 4.01 1.71
C ILE A 46 11.21 4.78 2.44
N VAL A 47 10.95 6.05 2.81
CA VAL A 47 11.95 6.92 3.44
C VAL A 47 12.30 6.43 4.84
N GLY A 48 11.34 5.83 5.54
CA GLY A 48 11.57 5.21 6.84
C GLY A 48 12.29 3.85 6.77
N GLU A 49 12.54 3.32 5.56
CA GLU A 49 13.07 1.97 5.33
C GLU A 49 12.38 0.93 6.23
N VAL A 50 11.04 1.01 6.32
CA VAL A 50 10.27 0.20 7.27
C VAL A 50 10.35 -1.27 6.85
N PRO A 51 10.90 -2.18 7.70
CA PRO A 51 10.94 -3.60 7.38
C PRO A 51 9.54 -4.15 7.14
N LEU A 52 9.36 -5.03 6.15
CA LEU A 52 8.04 -5.52 5.74
C LEU A 52 7.32 -6.29 6.84
N ASP A 53 8.05 -7.03 7.68
CA ASP A 53 7.53 -7.71 8.87
C ASP A 53 6.94 -6.72 9.87
N ARG A 54 7.54 -5.54 10.02
CA ARG A 54 6.98 -4.45 10.84
C ARG A 54 5.82 -3.76 10.14
N LEU A 55 5.94 -3.49 8.84
CA LEU A 55 4.93 -2.81 8.04
C LEU A 55 3.61 -3.60 8.02
N TRP A 56 3.67 -4.94 8.06
CA TRP A 56 2.50 -5.81 8.18
C TRP A 56 1.62 -5.48 9.39
N HIS A 57 2.23 -5.02 10.49
CA HIS A 57 1.51 -4.63 11.69
C HIS A 57 0.88 -3.23 11.62
N ALA A 58 1.15 -2.45 10.57
CA ALA A 58 0.50 -1.17 10.32
C ALA A 58 -0.90 -1.38 9.72
N VAL A 59 -1.83 -1.88 10.55
CA VAL A 59 -3.19 -2.22 10.14
C VAL A 59 -3.92 -0.96 9.63
N PRO A 60 -4.34 -0.93 8.35
CA PRO A 60 -5.09 0.21 7.82
C PRO A 60 -6.48 0.29 8.44
N ALA A 61 -6.98 1.51 8.63
CA ALA A 61 -8.34 1.73 9.11
C ALA A 61 -9.36 1.22 8.07
N PHE A 62 -10.46 0.64 8.56
CA PHE A 62 -11.61 0.22 7.74
C PHE A 62 -12.81 1.14 8.03
N PRO A 63 -13.54 1.64 7.01
CA PRO A 63 -13.28 1.50 5.58
C PRO A 63 -12.35 2.61 5.02
N THR A 64 -11.26 2.26 4.33
CA THR A 64 -10.40 3.25 3.62
C THR A 64 -9.75 2.67 2.37
N VAL A 65 -9.28 3.54 1.46
CA VAL A 65 -8.41 3.10 0.34
C VAL A 65 -7.07 2.52 0.81
N GLY A 66 -6.66 2.81 2.04
CA GLY A 66 -5.43 2.29 2.66
C GLY A 66 -5.42 0.78 2.83
N GLU A 67 -6.58 0.12 2.80
CA GLU A 67 -6.73 -1.34 2.79
C GLU A 67 -5.97 -2.02 1.62
N ILE A 68 -5.57 -1.27 0.59
CA ILE A 68 -4.71 -1.77 -0.49
C ILE A 68 -3.35 -2.28 0.01
N TRP A 69 -2.81 -1.74 1.11
CA TRP A 69 -1.54 -2.20 1.68
C TRP A 69 -1.60 -3.66 2.13
N LEU A 70 -2.70 -4.08 2.75
CA LEU A 70 -2.91 -5.48 3.11
C LEU A 70 -2.84 -6.36 1.87
N ARG A 71 -3.53 -5.96 0.78
CA ARG A 71 -3.54 -6.74 -0.48
C ARG A 71 -2.18 -6.80 -1.16
N LEU A 72 -1.40 -5.72 -1.09
CA LEU A 72 -0.06 -5.69 -1.65
C LEU A 72 0.91 -6.59 -0.88
N LEU A 73 0.82 -6.59 0.45
CA LEU A 73 1.66 -7.44 1.30
C LEU A 73 1.24 -8.91 1.23
N GLU A 74 -0.07 -9.21 1.21
CA GLU A 74 -0.60 -10.55 0.92
C GLU A 74 -0.08 -11.08 -0.43
N ALA A 75 -0.11 -10.23 -1.47
CA ALA A 75 0.38 -10.59 -2.80
C ALA A 75 1.90 -10.80 -2.87
N TYR A 76 2.65 -10.16 -1.97
CA TYR A 76 4.09 -10.39 -1.81
C TYR A 76 4.39 -11.72 -1.08
N GLY A 77 3.43 -12.23 -0.30
CA GLY A 77 3.54 -13.51 0.41
C GLY A 77 3.65 -13.38 1.94
N LEU A 78 3.18 -12.27 2.52
CA LEU A 78 3.07 -12.05 3.97
C LEU A 78 1.65 -12.30 4.49
#